data_AF-A0A507CL85-F1
#
_entry.id   AF-A0A507CL85-F1
#
_cell.length_a   1.000
_cell.length_b   1.000
_cell.length_c   1.000
_cell.angle_alpha   90.00
_cell.angle_beta   90.00
_cell.angle_gamma   90.00
#
_symmetry.space_group_name_H-M   'P 1'
#
loop_
_entity.id
_entity.type
_entity.pdbx_description
1 polymer ?
#
loop_
_entity_poly.entity_id
_entity_poly.type
_entity_poly.pdbx_seq_one_letter_code
_entity_poly.pdbx_strand_id
1 'polypeptide(L)'
;MVLKKNARQISFLHLYHHVSVLLVWWLVTYVAPGGDAYFSACLNSVVHVVMYGYYLLASLNVAAVAVVKPYITVLQMTQFGLMLVQATYDSVVNAAHGWWDSADGYPLALSVVLLVYMLSMLALFANFFVQDAKRRKRALANGKPVAKTD
;
A
#
# COMPACT_ATOMS: atom_id res chain seq x y z
N MET A 1 1.13 17.62 3.31
CA MET A 1 0.02 17.87 2.37
C MET A 1 -0.83 19.08 2.76
N VAL A 2 -1.27 19.20 4.01
CA VAL A 2 -2.07 20.35 4.50
C VAL A 2 -1.34 21.70 4.37
N LEU A 3 -0.05 21.75 4.71
CA LEU A 3 0.75 22.99 4.64
C LEU A 3 1.05 23.47 3.20
N LYS A 4 0.94 22.60 2.19
CA LYS A 4 1.18 22.96 0.78
C LYS A 4 -0.09 23.51 0.10
N LYS A 5 -1.19 23.71 0.84
CA LYS A 5 -2.55 24.04 0.34
C LYS A 5 -3.05 23.16 -0.81
N ASN A 6 -2.47 21.97 -1.00
CA ASN A 6 -2.80 21.08 -2.09
C ASN A 6 -3.84 20.04 -1.63
N ALA A 7 -5.08 20.49 -1.43
CA ALA A 7 -6.20 19.63 -1.05
C ALA A 7 -6.49 18.51 -2.08
N ARG A 8 -5.94 18.63 -3.30
CA ARG A 8 -6.08 17.64 -4.38
C ARG A 8 -5.27 16.36 -4.13
N GLN A 9 -4.24 16.40 -3.28
CA GLN A 9 -3.43 15.23 -2.90
C GLN A 9 -4.10 14.36 -1.83
N ILE A 10 -5.03 14.90 -1.05
CA ILE A 10 -5.77 14.14 -0.02
C ILE A 10 -6.91 13.40 -0.71
N SER A 11 -6.57 12.30 -1.37
CA SER A 11 -7.56 11.39 -1.92
C SER A 11 -8.20 10.54 -0.81
N PHE A 12 -9.41 10.05 -1.06
CA PHE A 12 -10.05 9.06 -0.18
C PHE A 12 -9.12 7.87 0.09
N LEU A 13 -8.39 7.39 -0.92
CA LEU A 13 -7.41 6.31 -0.79
C LEU A 13 -6.31 6.64 0.23
N HIS A 14 -5.76 7.85 0.17
CA HIS A 14 -4.72 8.29 1.10
C HIS A 14 -5.23 8.31 2.53
N LEU A 15 -6.40 8.91 2.77
CA LEU A 15 -6.99 9.01 4.10
C LEU A 15 -7.39 7.63 4.65
N TYR A 16 -8.06 6.82 3.83
CA TYR A 16 -8.43 5.46 4.18
C TYR A 16 -7.21 4.64 4.59
N HIS A 17 -6.14 4.64 3.77
CA HIS A 17 -4.91 3.92 4.06
C HIS A 17 -4.23 4.41 5.34
N HIS A 18 -3.97 5.71 5.49
CA HIS A 18 -3.23 6.20 6.65
C HIS A 18 -3.99 6.07 7.97
N VAL A 19 -5.32 6.17 7.97
CA VAL A 19 -6.11 5.94 9.19
C VAL A 19 -6.18 4.44 9.50
N SER A 20 -6.48 3.61 8.51
CA SER A 20 -6.61 2.16 8.73
C SER A 20 -5.28 1.49 9.09
N VAL A 21 -4.17 1.87 8.45
CA VAL A 21 -2.85 1.30 8.74
C VAL A 21 -2.42 1.55 10.18
N LEU A 22 -2.74 2.72 10.75
CA LEU A 22 -2.48 3.04 12.15
C LEU A 22 -3.27 2.13 13.10
N LEU A 23 -4.55 1.91 12.80
CA LEU A 23 -5.41 1.03 13.60
C LEU A 23 -4.99 -0.45 13.51
N VAL A 24 -4.67 -0.92 12.30
CA VAL A 24 -4.20 -2.30 12.08
C VAL A 24 -2.87 -2.52 12.79
N TRP A 25 -1.91 -1.59 12.68
CA TRP A 25 -0.63 -1.72 13.38
C TRP A 25 -0.75 -1.62 14.89
N TRP A 26 -1.66 -0.79 15.41
CA TRP A 26 -1.98 -0.76 16.83
C TRP A 26 -2.48 -2.13 17.33
N LEU A 27 -3.37 -2.78 16.57
CA LEU A 27 -3.86 -4.11 16.90
C LEU A 27 -2.73 -5.16 16.88
N VAL A 28 -1.89 -5.14 15.85
CA VAL A 28 -0.76 -6.08 15.71
C VAL A 28 0.21 -5.95 16.88
N THR A 29 0.62 -4.74 17.23
CA THR A 29 1.57 -4.54 18.34
C THR A 29 0.97 -4.86 19.71
N TYR A 30 -0.34 -4.70 19.86
CA TYR A 30 -1.04 -5.05 21.10
C TYR A 30 -1.19 -6.57 21.29
N VAL A 31 -1.49 -7.31 20.22
CA VAL A 31 -1.80 -8.75 20.29
C VAL A 31 -0.56 -9.63 20.11
N ALA A 32 0.26 -9.36 19.09
CA ALA A 32 1.41 -10.17 18.75
C ALA A 32 2.52 -9.31 18.10
N PRO A 33 3.30 -8.58 18.90
CA PRO A 33 4.40 -7.75 18.41
C PRO A 33 5.59 -8.62 17.95
N GLY A 34 5.47 -9.25 16.77
CA GLY A 34 6.51 -10.11 16.21
C GLY A 34 5.97 -11.15 15.23
N GLY A 35 6.70 -12.26 15.08
CA GLY A 35 6.31 -13.38 14.21
C GLY A 35 6.11 -12.96 12.75
N ASP A 36 5.01 -13.41 12.16
CA ASP A 36 4.71 -13.23 10.73
C ASP A 36 4.48 -11.75 10.35
N ALA A 37 4.23 -10.87 11.32
CA ALA A 37 4.16 -9.43 11.08
C ALA A 37 5.48 -8.83 10.55
N TYR A 38 6.62 -9.47 10.83
CA TYR A 38 7.94 -9.00 10.38
C TYR A 38 8.04 -8.88 8.86
N PHE A 39 7.56 -9.88 8.11
CA PHE A 39 7.66 -9.89 6.65
C PHE A 39 6.92 -8.69 6.05
N SER A 40 5.70 -8.47 6.52
CA SER A 40 4.87 -7.32 6.17
C SER A 40 5.53 -5.98 6.50
N ALA A 41 6.17 -5.87 7.67
CA ALA A 41 6.92 -4.67 8.07
C ALA A 41 8.14 -4.41 7.18
N CYS A 42 8.89 -5.46 6.88
CA CYS A 42 10.12 -5.40 6.10
C CYS A 42 9.84 -4.99 4.65
N LEU A 43 8.89 -5.67 3.98
CA LEU A 43 8.48 -5.32 2.62
C LEU A 43 7.96 -3.90 2.53
N ASN A 44 7.13 -3.49 3.48
CA ASN A 44 6.60 -2.13 3.52
C ASN A 44 7.72 -1.09 3.64
N SER A 45 8.71 -1.35 4.50
CA SER A 45 9.86 -0.45 4.68
C SER A 45 10.69 -0.31 3.41
N VAL A 46 10.98 -1.43 2.71
CA VAL A 46 11.71 -1.41 1.44
C VAL A 46 11.00 -0.56 0.38
N VAL A 47 9.70 -0.77 0.21
CA VAL A 47 8.91 0.00 -0.76
C VAL A 47 8.81 1.46 -0.36
N HIS A 48 8.70 1.75 0.94
CA HIS A 48 8.69 3.13 1.44
C HIS A 48 10.01 3.86 1.20
N VAL A 49 11.16 3.20 1.36
CA VAL A 49 12.46 3.81 1.01
C VAL A 49 12.46 4.24 -0.46
N VAL A 50 11.99 3.38 -1.37
CA VAL A 50 11.91 3.69 -2.81
C VAL A 50 10.93 4.84 -3.09
N MET A 51 9.73 4.79 -2.49
CA MET A 51 8.68 5.78 -2.71
C MET A 51 9.05 7.16 -2.16
N TYR A 52 9.60 7.24 -0.94
CA TYR A 52 10.03 8.51 -0.37
C TYR A 52 11.30 9.02 -1.06
N GLY A 53 12.20 8.13 -1.51
CA GLY A 53 13.32 8.50 -2.37
C GLY A 53 12.87 9.18 -3.67
N TYR A 54 11.82 8.65 -4.30
CA TYR A 54 11.18 9.30 -5.45
C TYR A 54 10.62 10.68 -5.10
N TYR A 55 9.89 10.82 -3.99
CA TYR A 55 9.33 12.12 -3.61
C TYR A 55 10.41 13.16 -3.30
N LEU A 56 11.53 12.74 -2.72
CA LEU A 56 12.70 13.60 -2.53
C LEU A 56 13.24 14.10 -3.88
N LEU A 57 13.48 13.20 -4.83
CA LEU A 57 13.97 13.56 -6.16
C LEU A 57 12.98 14.42 -6.95
N ALA A 58 11.68 14.15 -6.82
CA ALA A 58 10.62 14.96 -7.42
C ALA A 58 10.59 16.38 -6.83
N SER A 59 10.86 16.54 -5.53
CA SER A 59 10.94 17.85 -4.87
C SER A 59 12.12 18.71 -5.36
N LEU A 60 13.17 18.08 -5.90
CA LEU A 60 14.34 18.74 -6.49
C LEU A 60 14.13 19.15 -7.97
N ASN A 61 12.90 19.07 -8.49
CA ASN A 61 12.53 19.43 -9.88
C ASN A 61 13.28 18.66 -10.98
N VAL A 62 13.79 17.46 -10.69
CA VAL A 62 14.40 16.60 -11.72
C VAL A 62 13.30 16.09 -12.66
N ALA A 63 13.16 16.72 -13.83
CA ALA A 63 12.06 16.47 -14.76
C ALA A 63 11.93 15.01 -15.24
N ALA A 64 13.04 14.26 -15.27
CA ALA A 64 13.08 12.84 -15.66
C ALA A 64 12.36 11.90 -14.67
N VAL A 65 12.14 12.33 -13.42
CA VAL A 65 11.58 11.49 -12.35
C VAL A 65 10.10 11.19 -12.59
N ALA A 66 9.36 12.03 -13.32
CA ALA A 66 7.95 11.82 -13.63
C ALA A 66 7.66 10.52 -14.40
N VAL A 67 8.65 10.00 -15.16
CA VAL A 67 8.53 8.74 -15.92
C VAL A 67 8.49 7.51 -14.99
N VAL A 68 9.06 7.64 -13.78
CA VAL A 68 9.17 6.54 -12.80
C VAL A 68 7.86 6.34 -12.01
N LYS A 69 6.97 7.35 -11.98
CA LYS A 69 5.71 7.34 -11.22
C LYS A 69 4.86 6.06 -11.39
N PRO A 70 4.54 5.57 -12.61
CA PRO A 70 3.73 4.35 -12.75
C PRO A 70 4.42 3.10 -12.22
N TYR A 71 5.76 3.02 -12.28
CA TYR A 71 6.52 1.87 -11.76
C TYR A 71 6.43 1.79 -10.23
N ILE A 72 6.35 2.92 -9.54
CA ILE A 72 6.19 2.95 -8.09
C ILE A 72 4.81 2.42 -7.69
N THR A 73 3.75 2.81 -8.41
CA THR A 73 2.41 2.26 -8.18
C THR A 73 2.36 0.75 -8.41
N VAL A 74 3.04 0.26 -9.46
CA VAL A 74 3.17 -1.18 -9.72
C VAL A 74 3.93 -1.86 -8.58
N LEU A 75 5.04 -1.29 -8.12
CA LEU A 75 5.81 -1.83 -6.99
C LEU A 75 4.97 -1.92 -5.70
N GLN A 76 4.16 -0.90 -5.40
CA GLN A 76 3.22 -0.91 -4.26
C GLN A 76 2.13 -1.98 -4.41
N MET A 77 1.57 -2.16 -5.61
CA MET A 77 0.61 -3.24 -5.88
C MET A 77 1.25 -4.62 -5.75
N THR A 78 2.49 -4.79 -6.22
CA THR A 78 3.25 -6.04 -6.05
C THR A 78 3.49 -6.34 -4.57
N GLN A 79 3.83 -5.33 -3.75
CA GLN A 79 3.95 -5.48 -2.29
C GLN A 79 2.65 -6.00 -1.66
N PHE A 80 1.50 -5.42 -2.01
CA PHE A 80 0.20 -5.91 -1.50
C PHE A 80 -0.08 -7.35 -1.95
N GLY A 81 0.28 -7.71 -3.19
CA GLY A 81 0.16 -9.08 -3.68
C GLY A 81 1.01 -10.08 -2.89
N LEU A 82 2.27 -9.73 -2.60
CA LEU A 82 3.16 -10.59 -1.80
C LEU A 82 2.65 -10.76 -0.37
N MET A 83 2.17 -9.67 0.25
CA MET A 83 1.57 -9.71 1.59
C MET A 83 0.25 -10.50 1.61
N LEU A 84 -0.52 -10.48 0.51
CA LEU A 84 -1.73 -11.28 0.37
C LEU A 84 -1.40 -12.78 0.30
N VAL A 85 -0.35 -13.16 -0.43
CA VAL A 85 0.13 -14.54 -0.49
C VAL A 85 0.59 -15.01 0.89
N GLN A 86 1.36 -14.18 1.61
CA GLN A 86 1.76 -14.45 2.99
C GLN A 86 0.53 -14.69 3.88
N ALA A 87 -0.41 -13.74 3.92
CA ALA A 87 -1.61 -13.83 4.75
C ALA A 87 -2.48 -15.07 4.44
N THR A 88 -2.55 -15.46 3.17
CA THR A 88 -3.27 -16.65 2.73
C THR A 88 -2.54 -17.92 3.19
N TYR A 89 -1.23 -17.98 3.03
CA TYR A 89 -0.40 -19.09 3.52
C TYR A 89 -0.55 -19.27 5.04
N ASP A 90 -0.39 -18.19 5.80
CA ASP A 90 -0.51 -18.21 7.26
C ASP A 90 -1.93 -18.67 7.67
N SER A 91 -2.97 -18.17 7.01
CA SER A 91 -4.36 -18.55 7.31
C SER A 91 -4.64 -20.03 7.03
N VAL A 92 -4.13 -20.57 5.92
CA VAL A 92 -4.32 -21.98 5.54
C VAL A 92 -3.55 -22.91 6.47
N VAL A 93 -2.30 -22.56 6.81
CA VAL A 93 -1.47 -23.37 7.72
C VAL A 93 -2.08 -23.42 9.12
N ASN A 94 -2.51 -22.27 9.65
CA ASN A 94 -3.18 -22.21 10.96
C ASN A 94 -4.48 -23.02 10.96
N ALA A 95 -5.30 -22.90 9.91
CA ALA A 95 -6.54 -23.68 9.79
C ALA A 95 -6.29 -25.19 9.68
N ALA A 96 -5.24 -25.61 8.96
CA ALA A 96 -4.92 -27.04 8.80
C ALA A 96 -4.41 -27.70 10.09
N HIS A 97 -3.68 -26.94 10.93
CA HIS A 97 -3.17 -27.44 12.21
C HIS A 97 -4.15 -27.23 13.37
N GLY A 98 -5.24 -26.49 13.16
CA GLY A 98 -6.19 -26.13 14.21
C GLY A 98 -5.66 -25.06 15.17
N TRP A 99 -4.64 -24.30 14.77
CA TRP A 99 -4.08 -23.20 15.55
C TRP A 99 -5.00 -21.99 15.46
N TRP A 100 -5.81 -21.80 16.49
CA TRP A 100 -6.71 -20.65 16.59
C TRP A 100 -6.11 -19.52 17.43
N ASP A 101 -5.36 -19.89 18.46
CA ASP A 101 -4.80 -18.99 19.44
C ASP A 101 -3.28 -18.82 19.25
N SER A 102 -2.73 -17.77 19.85
CA SER A 102 -1.31 -17.39 19.72
C SER A 102 -0.32 -18.35 20.41
N ALA A 103 -0.80 -19.46 20.98
CA ALA A 103 0.01 -20.37 21.79
C ALA A 103 0.95 -21.22 20.91
N ASP A 104 0.46 -21.66 19.76
CA ASP A 104 1.15 -22.58 18.86
C ASP A 104 1.62 -21.93 17.55
N GLY A 105 1.14 -20.72 17.25
CA GLY A 105 1.44 -20.01 16.00
C GLY A 105 1.05 -18.53 16.03
N TYR A 106 1.20 -17.85 14.89
CA TYR A 106 0.73 -16.46 14.76
C TYR A 106 -0.81 -16.42 14.74
N PRO A 107 -1.48 -15.49 15.45
CA PRO A 107 -2.92 -15.53 15.62
C PRO A 107 -3.67 -15.48 14.28
N LEU A 108 -4.52 -16.47 14.01
CA LEU A 108 -5.29 -16.54 12.77
C LEU A 108 -6.13 -15.27 12.53
N ALA A 109 -6.69 -14.69 13.59
CA ALA A 109 -7.44 -13.44 13.50
C ALA A 109 -6.61 -12.30 12.88
N LEU A 110 -5.33 -12.18 13.21
CA LEU A 110 -4.44 -11.17 12.63
C LEU A 110 -4.13 -11.47 11.16
N SER A 111 -3.94 -12.74 10.81
CA SER A 111 -3.73 -13.17 9.41
C SER A 111 -4.96 -12.91 8.54
N VAL A 112 -6.16 -13.14 9.07
CA VAL A 112 -7.43 -12.83 8.38
C VAL A 112 -7.62 -11.31 8.23
N VAL A 113 -7.31 -10.53 9.26
CA VAL A 113 -7.32 -9.06 9.18
C VAL A 113 -6.35 -8.58 8.10
N LEU A 114 -5.12 -9.11 8.08
CA LEU A 114 -4.12 -8.79 7.05
C LEU A 114 -4.62 -9.15 5.65
N LEU A 115 -5.24 -10.33 5.49
CA LEU A 115 -5.79 -10.80 4.21
C LEU A 115 -6.87 -9.86 3.68
N VAL A 116 -7.88 -9.55 4.51
CA VAL A 116 -8.97 -8.63 4.14
C VAL A 116 -8.41 -7.23 3.82
N TYR A 117 -7.46 -6.76 4.62
CA TYR A 117 -6.83 -5.46 4.41
C TYR A 117 -6.04 -5.40 3.10
N MET A 118 -5.24 -6.43 2.77
CA MET A 118 -4.50 -6.49 1.51
C MET A 118 -5.42 -6.56 0.29
N LEU A 119 -6.53 -7.30 0.36
CA LEU A 119 -7.55 -7.31 -0.70
C LEU A 119 -8.14 -5.91 -0.93
N SER A 120 -8.49 -5.21 0.16
CA SER A 120 -9.02 -3.84 0.07
C SER A 120 -8.00 -2.89 -0.58
N MET A 121 -6.74 -2.93 -0.14
CA MET A 121 -5.69 -2.07 -0.69
C MET A 121 -5.41 -2.36 -2.15
N LEU A 122 -5.35 -3.63 -2.55
CA LEU A 122 -5.13 -4.01 -3.93
C LEU A 122 -6.28 -3.51 -4.83
N ALA A 123 -7.53 -3.63 -4.38
CA ALA A 123 -8.69 -3.15 -5.12
C ALA A 123 -8.67 -1.61 -5.29
N LEU A 124 -8.39 -0.86 -4.22
CA LEU A 124 -8.34 0.60 -4.28
C LEU A 124 -7.16 1.09 -5.14
N PHE A 125 -5.99 0.46 -5.04
CA PHE A 125 -4.82 0.81 -5.85
C PHE A 125 -4.99 0.44 -7.32
N ALA A 126 -5.59 -0.71 -7.63
CA ALA A 126 -5.91 -1.09 -9.00
C ALA A 126 -6.90 -0.09 -9.63
N ASN A 127 -7.93 0.30 -8.87
CA ASN A 127 -8.88 1.33 -9.30
C ASN A 127 -8.17 2.67 -9.55
N PHE A 128 -7.29 3.09 -8.64
CA PHE A 128 -6.49 4.30 -8.80
C PHE A 128 -5.60 4.24 -10.06
N PHE A 129 -4.91 3.12 -10.30
CA PHE A 129 -4.03 2.92 -11.45
C PHE A 129 -4.80 3.01 -12.78
N VAL A 130 -5.97 2.36 -12.87
CA VAL A 130 -6.84 2.42 -14.05
C VAL A 130 -7.38 3.83 -14.26
N GLN A 131 -7.79 4.51 -13.19
CA GLN A 131 -8.28 5.89 -13.29
C GLN A 131 -7.19 6.87 -13.72
N ASP A 132 -5.97 6.74 -13.19
CA ASP A 132 -4.83 7.58 -13.58
C ASP A 132 -4.48 7.37 -15.05
N ALA A 133 -4.39 6.12 -15.51
CA ALA A 133 -4.15 5.80 -16.92
C ALA A 133 -5.23 6.41 -17.84
N LYS A 134 -6.51 6.31 -17.46
CA LYS A 134 -7.63 6.93 -18.20
C LYS A 134 -7.52 8.45 -18.23
N ARG A 135 -7.15 9.09 -17.10
CA ARG A 135 -6.96 10.55 -17.03
C ARG A 135 -5.79 11.02 -17.90
N ARG A 136 -4.67 10.29 -17.90
CA ARG A 136 -3.50 10.57 -18.76
C ARG A 136 -3.87 10.51 -20.24
N LYS A 137 -4.57 9.44 -20.67
CA LYS A 137 -5.06 9.30 -22.06
C LYS A 137 -5.99 10.45 -22.47
N ARG A 138 -6.93 10.87 -21.60
CA ARG A 138 -7.83 12.00 -21.87
C ARG A 138 -7.08 13.34 -21.96
N ALA A 139 -6.06 13.56 -21.13
CA ALA A 139 -5.25 14.78 -21.18
C ALA A 139 -4.48 14.87 -22.51
N LEU A 140 -3.86 13.77 -22.94
CA LEU A 140 -3.20 13.65 -24.25
C LEU A 140 -4.16 13.91 -25.41
N ALA A 141 -5.37 13.32 -25.38
CA ALA A 141 -6.38 13.51 -26.43
C ALA A 141 -6.93 14.95 -26.52
N ASN A 142 -6.99 15.67 -25.40
CA ASN A 142 -7.56 17.02 -25.34
C ASN A 142 -6.51 18.14 -25.60
N GLY A 143 -5.27 17.79 -25.97
CA GLY A 143 -4.19 18.77 -26.21
C GLY A 143 -3.81 19.60 -24.97
N LYS A 144 -4.34 19.27 -23.78
CA LYS A 144 -3.99 19.93 -22.53
C LYS A 144 -2.70 19.31 -21.99
N PRO A 145 -1.71 20.09 -21.57
CA PRO A 145 -0.53 19.52 -20.94
C PRO A 145 -0.99 18.64 -19.78
N VAL A 146 -0.47 17.41 -19.71
CA VAL A 146 -0.74 16.47 -18.62
C VAL A 146 -0.36 17.20 -17.35
N ALA A 147 -1.37 17.68 -16.60
CA ALA A 147 -1.14 18.46 -15.40
C ALA A 147 -0.24 17.63 -14.49
N LYS A 148 0.92 18.20 -14.12
CA LYS A 148 1.81 17.63 -13.11
C LYS A 148 1.00 17.53 -11.82
N THR A 149 0.44 16.37 -11.55
CA THR A 149 -0.23 16.08 -10.29
C THR A 149 0.85 15.60 -9.33
N ASP A 150 1.35 16.56 -8.54
CA ASP A 150 1.84 16.32 -7.19
C ASP A 150 0.79 15.52 -6.42
#